data_AF-A0A6A9T0J3-F1
#
_entry.id   AF-A0A6A9T0J3-F1
#
_cell.length_a   1.000
_cell.length_b   1.000
_cell.length_c   1.000
_cell.angle_alpha   90.00
_cell.angle_beta   90.00
_cell.angle_gamma   90.00
#
_symmetry.space_group_name_H-M   'P 1'
#
loop_
_entity.id
_entity.type
_entity.pdbx_description
1 polymer ?
#
loop_
_entity_poly.entity_id
_entity_poly.type
_entity_poly.pdbx_seq_one_letter_code
_entity_poly.pdbx_strand_id
1 'polypeptide(L)'
;MKRREYLTGVAGVGALTAAGVGSVSASTASNHVVGSIPDPEGDDDGPGGYAYPTASEFVDGAYDMTGVTIYDNGDSWTFEVGIAGDFTNSYEFAGGFGVQVLELYIRDPDAGSDVPTSTQGRPGTGVTFEGPWHYLV
;
A
#
# COMPACT_ATOMS: atom_id res chain seq x y z
N MET A 1 -17.46 3.66 32.64
CA MET A 1 -17.72 3.33 31.21
C MET A 1 -16.97 2.06 30.87
N LYS A 2 -17.64 1.12 30.18
CA LYS A 2 -17.36 -0.32 30.16
C LYS A 2 -16.12 -0.66 29.33
N ARG A 3 -15.13 -1.33 29.94
CA ARG A 3 -14.04 -2.02 29.22
C ARG A 3 -14.62 -3.28 28.58
N ARG A 4 -14.45 -3.43 27.27
CA ARG A 4 -14.84 -4.62 26.52
C ARG A 4 -13.63 -5.55 26.49
N GLU A 5 -13.73 -6.63 27.24
CA GLU A 5 -12.88 -7.80 27.13
C GLU A 5 -13.27 -8.52 25.84
N TYR A 6 -12.32 -8.77 24.94
CA TYR A 6 -12.51 -9.73 23.86
C TYR A 6 -11.59 -10.92 24.08
N LEU A 7 -12.24 -12.08 24.14
CA LEU A 7 -11.69 -13.36 24.53
C LEU A 7 -10.64 -13.86 23.54
N THR A 8 -9.63 -14.46 24.15
CA THR A 8 -8.66 -15.42 23.66
C THR A 8 -9.22 -16.40 22.62
N GLY A 9 -8.67 -16.36 21.40
CA GLY A 9 -8.79 -17.45 20.44
C GLY A 9 -7.83 -18.58 20.81
N VAL A 10 -8.37 -19.71 21.27
CA VAL A 10 -7.61 -20.94 21.49
C VAL A 10 -7.33 -21.59 20.13
N ALA A 11 -6.08 -21.54 19.67
CA ALA A 11 -5.62 -22.40 18.58
C ALA A 11 -5.34 -23.79 19.16
N GLY A 12 -6.20 -24.76 18.84
CA GLY A 12 -5.95 -26.16 19.14
C GLY A 12 -4.80 -26.68 18.27
N VAL A 13 -3.76 -27.21 18.90
CA VAL A 13 -2.73 -28.01 18.22
C VAL A 13 -2.60 -29.34 18.96
N GLY A 14 -2.67 -30.42 18.18
CA GLY A 14 -2.66 -31.80 18.62
C GLY A 14 -1.39 -32.23 19.37
N ALA A 15 -1.50 -33.36 20.05
CA ALA A 15 -0.46 -33.96 20.86
C ALA A 15 0.85 -34.18 20.08
N LEU A 16 1.97 -33.67 20.62
CA LEU A 16 3.31 -34.15 20.31
C LEU A 16 4.12 -34.34 21.59
N THR A 17 4.74 -35.52 21.67
CA THR A 17 5.51 -36.06 22.77
C THR A 17 6.90 -35.43 22.91
N ALA A 18 7.28 -35.15 24.16
CA ALA A 18 8.60 -35.03 24.79
C ALA A 18 9.87 -34.97 23.92
N ALA A 19 10.51 -33.79 23.86
CA ALA A 19 11.89 -33.51 24.29
C ALA A 19 12.38 -32.21 23.62
N GLY A 20 12.66 -31.17 24.42
CA GLY A 20 13.31 -29.93 23.97
C GLY A 20 12.35 -28.88 23.44
N VAL A 21 11.70 -28.12 24.33
CA VAL A 21 10.94 -26.93 23.93
C VAL A 21 11.93 -25.78 23.71
N GLY A 22 12.47 -25.68 22.49
CA GLY A 22 12.88 -24.39 21.97
C GLY A 22 11.62 -23.58 21.72
N SER A 23 11.43 -22.47 22.44
CA SER A 23 10.34 -21.55 22.17
C SER A 23 10.51 -20.98 20.76
N VAL A 24 9.80 -21.55 19.80
CA VAL A 24 9.57 -20.89 18.51
C VAL A 24 8.57 -19.77 18.80
N SER A 25 9.07 -18.54 18.91
CA SER A 25 8.22 -17.37 18.85
C SER A 25 7.65 -17.32 17.43
N ALA A 26 6.46 -17.89 17.24
CA ALA A 26 5.68 -17.60 16.05
C ALA A 26 5.32 -16.11 16.14
N SER A 27 6.06 -15.28 15.41
CA SER A 27 5.63 -13.92 15.13
C SER A 27 4.35 -14.04 14.33
N THR A 28 3.20 -13.93 14.99
CA THR A 28 1.97 -13.57 14.32
C THR A 28 2.13 -12.10 13.96
N ALA A 29 2.79 -11.82 12.83
CA ALA A 29 2.59 -10.56 12.13
C ALA A 29 1.11 -10.57 11.72
N SER A 30 0.26 -10.08 12.62
CA SER A 30 -1.13 -9.81 12.30
C SER A 30 -1.09 -8.60 11.38
N ASN A 31 -1.05 -8.85 10.06
CA ASN A 31 -1.18 -7.81 9.04
C ASN A 31 -2.57 -7.19 9.22
N HIS A 32 -2.67 -6.13 10.02
CA HIS A 32 -3.95 -5.56 10.45
C HIS A 32 -4.35 -4.49 9.46
N VAL A 33 -5.43 -4.72 8.71
CA VAL A 33 -5.97 -3.72 7.79
C VAL A 33 -6.47 -2.52 8.60
N VAL A 34 -5.86 -1.36 8.36
CA VAL A 34 -6.23 -0.09 9.01
C VAL A 34 -6.99 0.85 8.09
N GLY A 35 -6.97 0.59 6.78
CA GLY A 35 -7.75 1.33 5.81
C GLY A 35 -7.71 0.71 4.41
N SER A 36 -8.67 1.09 3.59
CA SER A 36 -8.74 0.74 2.17
C SER A 36 -9.36 1.89 1.37
N ILE A 37 -8.79 2.18 0.22
CA ILE A 37 -9.30 3.18 -0.73
C ILE A 37 -9.56 2.45 -2.04
N PRO A 38 -10.82 2.14 -2.39
CA PRO A 38 -11.14 1.50 -3.66
C PRO A 38 -11.08 2.52 -4.81
N ASP A 39 -10.77 2.02 -6.00
CA ASP A 39 -10.73 2.80 -7.25
C ASP A 39 -11.40 1.99 -8.38
N PRO A 40 -12.20 2.58 -9.28
CA PRO A 40 -12.87 1.85 -10.35
C PRO A 40 -11.90 1.28 -11.38
N GLU A 41 -12.17 0.09 -11.92
CA GLU A 41 -11.46 -0.42 -13.10
C GLU A 41 -11.82 0.37 -14.37
N GLY A 42 -10.85 0.54 -15.26
CA GLY A 42 -10.99 1.13 -16.58
C GLY A 42 -11.03 2.66 -16.59
N ASP A 43 -10.40 3.32 -15.61
CA ASP A 43 -10.30 4.78 -15.50
C ASP A 43 -8.86 5.32 -15.69
N ASP A 44 -8.02 4.52 -16.33
CA ASP A 44 -6.61 4.80 -16.63
C ASP A 44 -6.37 5.79 -17.79
N ASP A 45 -7.35 6.64 -18.09
CA ASP A 45 -7.33 7.65 -19.15
C ASP A 45 -7.23 9.10 -18.62
N GLY A 46 -6.87 9.24 -17.33
CA GLY A 46 -6.62 10.53 -16.68
C GLY A 46 -7.90 11.37 -16.62
N PRO A 47 -7.91 12.62 -17.13
CA PRO A 47 -9.15 13.41 -17.22
C PRO A 47 -10.17 12.92 -18.26
N GLY A 48 -9.98 11.74 -18.88
CA GLY A 48 -10.85 11.20 -19.93
C GLY A 48 -10.27 11.25 -21.35
N GLY A 49 -8.95 11.31 -21.52
CA GLY A 49 -8.34 11.51 -22.84
C GLY A 49 -6.86 11.20 -22.96
N TYR A 50 -6.24 10.65 -21.92
CA TYR A 50 -4.89 10.14 -22.02
C TYR A 50 -4.88 8.80 -22.76
N ALA A 51 -3.78 8.54 -23.45
CA ALA A 51 -3.58 7.32 -24.19
C ALA A 51 -2.25 6.72 -23.77
N TYR A 52 -2.21 5.39 -23.70
CA TYR A 52 -1.00 4.67 -23.40
C TYR A 52 0.06 4.91 -24.49
N PRO A 53 1.36 4.92 -24.11
CA PRO A 53 2.40 4.86 -25.11
C PRO A 53 2.30 3.57 -25.91
N THR A 54 2.71 3.60 -27.18
CA THR A 54 2.46 2.50 -28.13
C THR A 54 3.45 1.33 -28.07
N ALA A 55 4.45 1.41 -27.20
CA ALA A 55 5.44 0.35 -27.05
C ALA A 55 4.86 -0.83 -26.25
N SER A 56 5.35 -2.04 -26.51
CA SER A 56 4.73 -3.28 -26.03
C SER A 56 4.79 -3.49 -24.52
N GLU A 57 5.68 -2.78 -23.82
CA GLU A 57 5.79 -2.82 -22.37
C GLU A 57 4.63 -2.11 -21.64
N PHE A 58 3.88 -1.26 -22.34
CA PHE A 58 2.70 -0.56 -21.80
C PHE A 58 1.45 -1.39 -22.11
N VAL A 59 1.32 -2.51 -21.41
CA VAL A 59 0.16 -3.42 -21.55
C VAL A 59 -1.13 -2.75 -21.06
N ASP A 60 -2.27 -3.20 -21.60
CA ASP A 60 -3.59 -2.69 -21.20
C ASP A 60 -3.77 -2.80 -19.68
N GLY A 61 -4.26 -1.73 -19.05
CA GLY A 61 -4.48 -1.66 -17.60
C GLY A 61 -3.20 -1.54 -16.75
N ALA A 62 -2.01 -1.37 -17.34
CA ALA A 62 -0.76 -1.25 -16.56
C ALA A 62 -0.72 -0.04 -15.60
N TYR A 63 -1.58 0.96 -15.82
CA TYR A 63 -1.74 2.16 -15.00
C TYR A 63 -3.14 2.27 -14.37
N ASP A 64 -3.99 1.26 -14.53
CA ASP A 64 -5.35 1.19 -13.99
C ASP A 64 -5.31 0.72 -12.54
N MET A 65 -5.37 1.66 -11.60
CA MET A 65 -5.35 1.36 -10.18
C MET A 65 -6.75 0.94 -9.74
N THR A 66 -6.85 -0.14 -8.96
CA THR A 66 -8.15 -0.64 -8.45
C THR A 66 -8.34 -0.38 -6.96
N GLY A 67 -7.27 0.12 -6.32
CA GLY A 67 -7.32 0.62 -4.96
C GLY A 67 -6.03 0.40 -4.19
N VAL A 68 -6.05 0.85 -2.95
CA VAL A 68 -4.95 0.72 -1.98
C VAL A 68 -5.49 0.14 -0.69
N THR A 69 -4.87 -0.94 -0.20
CA THR A 69 -5.11 -1.48 1.15
C THR A 69 -3.90 -1.18 2.03
N ILE A 70 -4.17 -0.65 3.22
CA ILE A 70 -3.15 -0.22 4.17
C ILE A 70 -3.15 -1.17 5.34
N TYR A 71 -1.99 -1.73 5.63
CA TYR A 71 -1.77 -2.62 6.75
C TYR A 71 -0.80 -2.01 7.76
N ASP A 72 -1.17 -2.12 9.03
CA ASP A 72 -0.30 -1.86 10.18
C ASP A 72 0.37 -3.18 10.60
N ASN A 73 1.70 -3.20 10.54
CA ASN A 73 2.56 -4.32 10.94
C ASN A 73 3.26 -4.10 12.28
N GLY A 74 2.83 -3.11 13.06
CA GLY A 74 3.43 -2.69 14.33
C GLY A 74 4.58 -1.71 14.11
N ASP A 75 5.69 -2.19 13.55
CA ASP A 75 6.90 -1.37 13.35
C ASP A 75 7.00 -0.77 11.93
N SER A 76 6.09 -1.16 11.04
CA SER A 76 6.05 -0.72 9.65
C SER A 76 4.63 -0.72 9.11
N TRP A 77 4.47 -0.11 7.94
CA TRP A 77 3.21 -0.06 7.21
C TRP A 77 3.42 -0.74 5.86
N THR A 78 2.42 -1.49 5.41
CA THR A 78 2.38 -2.03 4.04
C THR A 78 1.26 -1.35 3.27
N PHE A 79 1.59 -0.83 2.10
CA PHE A 79 0.63 -0.31 1.14
C PHE A 79 0.54 -1.32 -0.01
N GLU A 80 -0.56 -2.05 -0.07
CA GLU A 80 -0.86 -2.96 -1.17
C GLU A 80 -1.67 -2.19 -2.22
N VAL A 81 -1.13 -2.05 -3.41
CA VAL A 81 -1.77 -1.34 -4.53
C VAL A 81 -2.26 -2.36 -5.54
N GLY A 82 -3.54 -2.33 -5.86
CA GLY A 82 -4.14 -3.12 -6.92
C GLY A 82 -3.96 -2.42 -8.27
N ILE A 83 -3.55 -3.17 -9.29
CA ILE A 83 -3.51 -2.75 -10.69
C ILE A 83 -4.32 -3.76 -11.50
N ALA A 84 -5.20 -3.29 -12.40
CA ALA A 84 -6.09 -4.17 -13.18
C ALA A 84 -5.33 -4.96 -14.26
N GLY A 85 -4.34 -4.33 -14.89
CA GLY A 85 -3.52 -4.95 -15.92
C GLY A 85 -2.45 -5.90 -15.38
N ASP A 86 -1.79 -6.61 -16.31
CA ASP A 86 -0.70 -7.52 -15.97
C ASP A 86 0.50 -6.76 -15.38
N PHE A 87 0.97 -7.20 -14.22
CA PHE A 87 2.20 -6.70 -13.61
C PHE A 87 3.42 -7.25 -14.37
N THR A 88 4.03 -6.41 -15.22
CA THR A 88 5.24 -6.74 -15.98
C THR A 88 6.45 -5.95 -15.48
N ASN A 89 7.63 -6.57 -15.56
CA ASN A 89 8.91 -5.94 -15.24
C ASN A 89 9.91 -6.17 -16.39
N SER A 90 9.54 -5.72 -17.59
CA SER A 90 10.33 -5.89 -18.82
C SER A 90 11.71 -5.26 -18.76
N TYR A 91 11.92 -4.33 -17.82
CA TYR A 91 13.19 -3.63 -17.57
C TYR A 91 14.02 -4.25 -16.45
N GLU A 92 13.56 -5.36 -15.85
CA GLU A 92 14.25 -6.09 -14.77
C GLU A 92 14.65 -5.21 -13.57
N PHE A 93 13.81 -4.22 -13.23
CA PHE A 93 14.08 -3.37 -12.08
C PHE A 93 13.99 -4.17 -10.77
N ALA A 94 14.88 -3.85 -9.82
CA ALA A 94 14.97 -4.55 -8.54
C ALA A 94 13.68 -4.48 -7.70
N GLY A 95 12.84 -3.47 -7.93
CA GLY A 95 11.55 -3.30 -7.26
C GLY A 95 10.45 -4.27 -7.72
N GLY A 96 10.67 -5.01 -8.82
CA GLY A 96 9.72 -6.01 -9.31
C GLY A 96 8.61 -5.48 -10.22
N PHE A 97 8.59 -4.18 -10.49
CA PHE A 97 7.65 -3.53 -11.42
C PHE A 97 8.42 -2.68 -12.43
N GLY A 98 7.87 -2.56 -13.64
CA GLY A 98 8.52 -1.93 -14.78
C GLY A 98 8.11 -0.48 -14.98
N VAL A 99 6.91 -0.30 -15.52
CA VAL A 99 6.47 0.98 -16.11
C VAL A 99 5.70 1.87 -15.12
N GLN A 100 5.26 1.31 -13.99
CA GLN A 100 4.51 2.01 -12.96
C GLN A 100 5.40 2.94 -12.12
N VAL A 101 4.89 4.12 -11.82
CA VAL A 101 5.45 5.03 -10.82
C VAL A 101 4.33 5.39 -9.86
N LEU A 102 4.29 4.72 -8.72
CA LEU A 102 3.31 4.96 -7.67
C LEU A 102 3.89 5.98 -6.68
N GLU A 103 3.08 6.95 -6.28
CA GLU A 103 3.48 7.99 -5.32
C GLU A 103 2.42 8.12 -4.24
N LEU A 104 2.81 7.96 -2.97
CA LEU A 104 1.90 8.08 -1.84
C LEU A 104 2.21 9.35 -1.05
N TYR A 105 1.28 10.31 -1.11
CA TYR A 105 1.37 11.58 -0.41
C TYR A 105 0.64 11.47 0.93
N ILE A 106 1.40 11.48 2.02
CA ILE A 106 0.90 11.22 3.37
C ILE A 106 0.82 12.52 4.15
N ARG A 107 -0.38 12.80 4.67
CA ARG A 107 -0.63 13.90 5.59
C ARG A 107 -0.52 13.44 7.04
N ASP A 108 0.37 14.08 7.78
CA ASP A 108 0.47 13.95 9.23
C ASP A 108 -0.19 15.16 9.92
N PRO A 109 -1.36 14.98 10.56
CA PRO A 109 -2.06 16.07 11.25
C PRO A 109 -1.38 16.51 12.55
N ASP A 110 -0.48 15.69 13.10
CA ASP A 110 0.23 15.94 14.36
C ASP A 110 1.68 16.43 14.12
N ALA A 111 2.06 16.59 12.85
CA ALA A 111 3.35 17.14 12.47
C ALA A 111 3.59 18.53 13.08
N GLY A 112 4.79 18.75 13.61
CA GLY A 112 5.22 20.04 14.12
C GLY A 112 5.25 21.10 13.01
N SER A 113 5.16 22.37 13.39
CA SER A 113 5.22 23.49 12.42
C SER A 113 6.54 23.61 11.66
N ASP A 114 7.58 22.91 12.13
CA ASP A 114 8.91 22.82 11.53
C ASP A 114 9.02 21.69 10.49
N VAL A 115 8.04 20.78 10.41
CA VAL A 115 7.98 19.74 9.39
C VAL A 115 7.54 20.37 8.07
N PRO A 116 8.32 20.23 6.97
CA PRO A 116 7.93 20.76 5.68
C PRO A 116 6.59 20.20 5.20
N THR A 117 5.81 21.06 4.56
CA THR A 117 4.52 20.67 3.99
C THR A 117 4.26 21.39 2.67
N SER A 118 3.45 20.76 1.80
CA SER A 118 3.11 21.28 0.49
C SER A 118 1.71 20.80 0.07
N THR A 119 1.03 21.57 -0.76
CA THR A 119 -0.13 21.11 -1.55
C THR A 119 0.25 20.73 -2.97
N GLN A 120 1.46 21.12 -3.43
CA GLN A 120 1.94 20.76 -4.75
C GLN A 120 2.50 19.34 -4.75
N GLY A 121 2.20 18.56 -5.80
CA GLY A 121 2.86 17.29 -6.04
C GLY A 121 4.34 17.44 -6.37
N ARG A 122 5.04 16.30 -6.44
CA ARG A 122 6.45 16.23 -6.84
C ARG A 122 6.63 16.87 -8.23
N PRO A 123 7.73 17.59 -8.48
CA PRO A 123 8.00 18.15 -9.80
C PRO A 123 7.85 17.11 -10.91
N GLY A 124 7.05 17.41 -11.93
CA GLY A 124 6.75 16.51 -13.05
C GLY A 124 5.38 15.83 -13.00
N THR A 125 4.73 15.76 -11.83
CA THR A 125 3.40 15.15 -11.69
C THR A 125 2.26 16.03 -12.19
N GLY A 126 2.41 17.35 -12.07
CA GLY A 126 1.37 18.30 -12.46
C GLY A 126 0.13 18.30 -11.56
N VAL A 127 0.16 17.61 -10.40
CA VAL A 127 -0.98 17.52 -9.47
C VAL A 127 -0.92 18.57 -8.37
N THR A 128 -2.09 18.98 -7.88
CA THR A 128 -2.27 19.80 -6.68
C THR A 128 -3.28 19.10 -5.75
N PHE A 129 -2.93 18.95 -4.48
CA PHE A 129 -3.77 18.30 -3.47
C PHE A 129 -4.70 19.29 -2.78
N GLU A 130 -5.87 18.79 -2.36
CA GLU A 130 -6.86 19.57 -1.59
C GLU A 130 -6.29 20.09 -0.26
N GLY A 131 -5.38 19.34 0.35
CA GLY A 131 -4.76 19.67 1.62
C GLY A 131 -3.25 19.42 1.64
N PRO A 132 -2.56 19.96 2.65
CA PRO A 132 -1.12 19.78 2.83
C PRO A 132 -0.75 18.31 3.12
N TRP A 133 0.32 17.83 2.48
CA TRP A 133 1.00 16.57 2.81
C TRP A 133 2.37 16.84 3.45
N HIS A 134 2.94 15.85 4.14
CA HIS A 134 4.22 15.98 4.87
C HIS A 134 5.26 14.96 4.39
N TYR A 135 4.82 13.77 4.01
CA TYR A 135 5.72 12.70 3.56
C TYR A 135 5.30 12.21 2.17
N LEU A 136 6.30 11.85 1.37
CA LEU A 136 6.13 11.22 0.07
C LEU A 136 6.87 9.88 0.12
N VAL A 137 6.19 8.81 -0.26
CA VAL A 137 6.75 7.48 -0.48
C VAL A 137 6.77 7.18 -1.97
#